data_AF-A0A401TPF2-F1
#
_entry.id   AF-A0A401TPF2-F1
#
_cell.length_a   1.000
_cell.length_b   1.000
_cell.length_c   1.000
_cell.angle_alpha   90.00
_cell.angle_beta   90.00
_cell.angle_gamma   90.00
#
_symmetry.space_group_name_H-M   'P 1'
#
loop_
_entity.id
_entity.type
_entity.pdbx_description
1 polymer ?
#
loop_
_entity_poly.entity_id
_entity_poly.type
_entity_poly.pdbx_seq_one_letter_code
_entity_poly.pdbx_strand_id
1 'polypeptide(L)'
;MAGLLKPNSATLLIGALRDRFPEMPLHVHTHDTAGAGVASMLAAAEAGADVVDVAADSMSGMTSQPSMGAIVACAKGTNLDTGGHRAGAFWEWHLRGRGDVPSM
;
A
#
# COMPACT_ATOMS: atom_id res chain seq x y z
N MET A 1 3.59 10.08 6.52
CA MET A 1 3.55 11.46 7.05
C MET A 1 3.63 12.55 5.98
N ALA A 2 4.80 12.88 5.39
CA ALA A 2 4.90 14.04 4.49
C ALA A 2 4.71 13.76 2.98
N GLY A 3 4.42 12.51 2.59
CA GLY A 3 4.24 12.14 1.18
C GLY A 3 5.52 12.23 0.33
N LEU A 4 6.69 11.97 0.92
CA LEU A 4 7.99 12.15 0.26
C LEU A 4 8.52 10.89 -0.42
N LEU A 5 7.90 9.74 -0.16
CA LEU A 5 8.32 8.48 -0.76
C LEU A 5 7.99 8.49 -2.24
N LYS A 6 9.01 8.40 -3.10
CA LYS A 6 8.87 8.29 -4.56
C LYS A 6 8.81 6.81 -4.96
N PRO A 7 8.21 6.44 -6.11
CA PRO A 7 8.08 5.04 -6.53
C PRO A 7 9.41 4.28 -6.57
N ASN A 8 10.44 4.83 -7.24
CA ASN A 8 11.75 4.18 -7.30
C ASN A 8 12.40 3.99 -5.92
N SER A 9 12.17 4.94 -5.00
CA SER A 9 12.66 4.84 -3.63
C SER A 9 11.87 3.82 -2.82
N ALA A 10 10.57 3.66 -3.07
CA ALA A 10 9.74 2.62 -2.47
C ALA A 10 10.25 1.23 -2.86
N THR A 11 10.51 0.99 -4.15
CA THR A 11 11.07 -0.28 -4.63
C THR A 11 12.39 -0.61 -3.94
N LEU A 12 13.30 0.37 -3.87
CA LEU A 12 14.60 0.18 -3.22
C LEU A 12 14.47 -0.10 -1.72
N LEU A 13 13.70 0.71 -1.00
CA LEU A 13 13.56 0.62 0.45
C LEU A 13 12.85 -0.68 0.85
N ILE A 14 11.70 -0.95 0.25
CA ILE A 14 10.88 -2.11 0.62
C ILE A 14 11.57 -3.41 0.19
N GLY A 15 12.20 -3.45 -0.99
CA GLY A 15 12.98 -4.60 -1.41
C GLY A 15 14.13 -4.91 -0.44
N ALA A 16 14.89 -3.89 -0.05
CA ALA A 16 15.98 -4.06 0.92
C ALA A 16 15.49 -4.53 2.30
N LEU A 17 14.33 -4.02 2.76
CA LEU A 17 13.72 -4.46 4.01
C LEU A 17 13.23 -5.91 3.93
N ARG A 18 12.58 -6.30 2.83
CA ARG A 18 12.11 -7.67 2.61
C ARG A 18 13.27 -8.65 2.53
N ASP A 19 14.35 -8.30 1.86
CA ASP A 19 15.57 -9.12 1.78
C ASP A 19 16.18 -9.35 3.17
N ARG A 20 16.20 -8.31 4.01
CA ARG A 20 16.77 -8.38 5.36
C ARG A 20 15.86 -9.09 6.35
N PHE A 21 14.55 -8.95 6.19
CA PHE A 21 13.53 -9.47 7.10
C PHE A 21 12.44 -10.24 6.32
N PRO A 22 12.73 -11.47 5.88
CA PRO A 22 11.85 -12.20 4.95
C PRO A 22 10.45 -12.48 5.49
N GLU A 23 10.32 -12.67 6.80
CA GLU A 23 9.08 -13.06 7.47
C GLU A 23 8.39 -11.91 8.21
N MET A 24 9.01 -10.73 8.28
CA MET A 24 8.44 -9.60 9.00
C MET A 24 7.35 -8.94 8.16
N PRO A 25 6.15 -8.70 8.71
CA PRO A 25 5.13 -7.92 8.02
C PRO A 25 5.60 -6.49 7.76
N LEU A 26 5.45 -6.01 6.53
CA LEU A 26 5.81 -4.68 6.09
C LEU A 26 4.55 -3.87 5.77
N HIS A 27 4.27 -2.90 6.63
CA HIS A 27 3.17 -1.95 6.49
C HIS A 27 3.68 -0.58 6.09
N VAL A 28 3.23 -0.09 4.94
CA VAL A 28 3.67 1.17 4.35
C VAL A 28 2.57 2.21 4.44
N HIS A 29 2.89 3.29 5.13
CA HIS A 29 2.02 4.44 5.28
C HIS A 29 2.57 5.65 4.50
N THR A 30 1.71 6.32 3.71
CA THR A 30 2.06 7.58 3.05
C THR A 30 0.89 8.57 3.03
N HIS A 31 1.20 9.81 2.69
CA HIS A 31 0.20 10.82 2.32
C HIS A 31 0.41 11.17 0.84
N ASP A 32 -0.65 11.56 0.15
CA ASP A 32 -0.65 11.85 -1.28
C ASP A 32 -0.33 13.33 -1.58
N THR A 33 0.37 14.01 -0.66
CA THR A 33 0.60 15.46 -0.70
C THR A 33 1.40 15.89 -1.91
N ALA A 34 2.35 15.05 -2.34
CA ALA A 34 3.12 15.24 -3.55
C ALA A 34 2.43 14.73 -4.83
N GLY A 35 1.24 14.13 -4.71
CA GLY A 35 0.50 13.49 -5.81
C GLY A 35 1.10 12.19 -6.34
N ALA A 36 2.09 11.62 -5.62
CA ALA A 36 2.79 10.40 -6.01
C ALA A 36 2.41 9.18 -5.15
N GLY A 37 1.40 9.31 -4.29
CA GLY A 37 1.04 8.32 -3.28
C GLY A 37 0.57 7.00 -3.88
N VAL A 38 -0.36 7.04 -4.85
CA VAL A 38 -0.86 5.83 -5.53
C VAL A 38 0.30 5.06 -6.18
N ALA A 39 1.12 5.74 -6.98
CA ALA A 39 2.26 5.12 -7.66
C ALA A 39 3.29 4.54 -6.68
N SER A 40 3.52 5.23 -5.56
CA SER A 40 4.50 4.79 -4.55
C SER A 40 4.01 3.60 -3.73
N MET A 41 2.71 3.52 -3.45
CA MET A 41 2.13 2.36 -2.77
C MET A 41 2.09 1.12 -3.68
N LEU A 42 1.78 1.29 -4.97
CA LEU A 42 1.89 0.19 -5.94
C LEU A 42 3.34 -0.32 -6.07
N ALA A 43 4.32 0.59 -6.15
CA ALA A 43 5.73 0.20 -6.18
C ALA A 43 6.19 -0.48 -4.88
N ALA A 44 5.68 -0.05 -3.72
CA ALA A 44 5.94 -0.70 -2.44
C ALA A 44 5.36 -2.13 -2.41
N ALA A 45 4.12 -2.29 -2.87
CA ALA A 45 3.46 -3.58 -2.99
C ALA A 45 4.24 -4.55 -3.90
N GLU A 46 4.64 -4.11 -5.10
CA GLU A 46 5.44 -4.90 -6.03
C GLU A 46 6.78 -5.34 -5.43
N ALA A 47 7.37 -4.50 -4.58
CA ALA A 47 8.62 -4.79 -3.87
C ALA A 47 8.45 -5.67 -2.63
N GLY A 48 7.23 -6.08 -2.30
CA GLY A 48 6.93 -7.03 -1.22
C GLY A 48 6.47 -6.40 0.08
N ALA A 49 5.88 -5.20 0.06
CA ALA A 49 5.09 -4.71 1.19
C ALA A 49 3.81 -5.56 1.34
N ASP A 50 3.49 -6.00 2.56
CA ASP A 50 2.27 -6.79 2.80
C ASP A 50 1.04 -5.87 2.93
N VAL A 51 1.26 -4.65 3.41
CA VAL A 51 0.21 -3.69 3.74
C VAL A 51 0.55 -2.29 3.23
N VAL A 52 -0.43 -1.59 2.66
CA VAL A 52 -0.37 -0.16 2.31
C VAL A 52 -1.60 0.59 2.83
N ASP A 53 -1.40 1.81 3.31
CA ASP A 53 -2.52 2.64 3.74
C ASP A 53 -3.22 3.33 2.58
N VAL A 54 -4.54 3.34 2.67
CA VAL A 54 -5.43 4.00 1.72
C VAL A 54 -6.55 4.75 2.43
N ALA A 55 -7.17 5.70 1.75
CA ALA A 55 -8.39 6.34 2.20
C ALA A 55 -9.56 6.04 1.25
N ALA A 56 -10.78 6.06 1.78
CA ALA A 56 -11.99 6.08 0.95
C ALA A 56 -11.90 7.24 -0.04
N ASP A 57 -12.36 7.03 -1.28
CA ASP A 57 -12.05 7.95 -2.39
C ASP A 57 -12.46 9.40 -2.11
N SER A 58 -13.64 9.60 -1.50
CA SER A 58 -14.14 10.94 -1.12
C SER A 58 -13.35 11.62 0.00
N MET A 59 -12.47 10.89 0.69
CA MET A 59 -11.60 11.38 1.76
C MET A 59 -10.11 11.18 1.42
N SER A 60 -9.79 10.88 0.16
CA SER A 60 -8.43 10.58 -0.30
C SER A 60 -7.78 11.75 -1.05
N GLY A 61 -6.49 11.61 -1.35
CA GLY A 61 -5.71 12.58 -2.11
C GLY A 61 -5.31 13.81 -1.29
N MET A 62 -4.63 14.76 -1.95
CA MET A 62 -4.12 15.97 -1.29
C MET A 62 -3.29 15.61 -0.05
N THR A 63 -3.61 16.14 1.12
CA THR A 63 -2.90 15.82 2.36
C THR A 63 -3.34 14.52 3.03
N SER A 64 -4.30 13.80 2.46
CA SER A 64 -4.77 12.49 2.93
C SER A 64 -3.99 11.35 2.28
N GLN A 65 -4.36 10.10 2.57
CA GLN A 65 -3.82 8.89 1.95
C GLN A 65 -4.24 8.77 0.48
N PRO A 66 -3.57 7.91 -0.31
CA PRO A 66 -3.95 7.62 -1.69
C PRO A 66 -5.37 7.05 -1.80
N SER A 67 -6.01 7.25 -2.95
CA SER A 67 -7.33 6.68 -3.25
C SER A 67 -7.27 5.15 -3.26
N MET A 68 -8.10 4.56 -2.42
CA MET A 68 -8.29 3.12 -2.36
C MET A 68 -8.89 2.57 -3.66
N GLY A 69 -9.89 3.25 -4.24
CA GLY A 69 -10.48 2.86 -5.52
C GLY A 69 -9.45 2.82 -6.63
N ALA A 70 -8.54 3.79 -6.67
CA ALA A 70 -7.43 3.80 -7.62
C ALA A 70 -6.49 2.60 -7.42
N ILE A 71 -6.04 2.33 -6.19
CA ILE A 71 -5.16 1.18 -5.91
C ILE A 71 -5.85 -0.15 -6.24
N VAL A 72 -7.10 -0.35 -5.81
CA VAL A 72 -7.86 -1.58 -6.10
C VAL A 72 -8.05 -1.76 -7.60
N ALA A 73 -8.37 -0.69 -8.33
CA ALA A 73 -8.52 -0.76 -9.78
C ALA A 73 -7.21 -1.11 -10.50
N CYS A 74 -6.08 -0.55 -10.05
CA CYS A 74 -4.76 -0.84 -10.61
C CYS A 74 -4.23 -2.24 -10.25
N ALA A 75 -4.58 -2.76 -9.07
CA ALA A 75 -4.17 -4.09 -8.61
C ALA A 75 -5.03 -5.21 -9.22
N LYS A 76 -6.22 -4.90 -9.72
CA LYS A 76 -7.15 -5.89 -10.27
C LYS A 76 -6.53 -6.66 -11.44
N GLY A 77 -6.55 -7.98 -11.38
CA GLY A 77 -6.00 -8.86 -12.42
C GLY A 77 -4.49 -8.98 -12.42
N THR A 78 -3.79 -8.44 -11.42
CA THR A 78 -2.35 -8.69 -11.20
C THR A 78 -2.15 -9.70 -10.06
N ASN A 79 -0.90 -10.01 -9.76
CA ASN A 79 -0.53 -10.79 -8.57
C ASN A 79 -0.78 -10.04 -7.24
N LEU A 80 -1.15 -8.77 -7.30
CA LEU A 80 -1.47 -7.92 -6.15
C LEU A 80 -2.98 -7.77 -5.93
N ASP A 81 -3.81 -8.52 -6.66
CA ASP A 81 -5.27 -8.40 -6.60
C ASP A 81 -5.78 -8.61 -5.16
N THR A 82 -6.68 -7.72 -4.76
CA THR A 82 -7.19 -7.60 -3.40
C THR A 82 -8.41 -8.47 -3.12
N GLY A 83 -8.92 -9.19 -4.13
CA GLY A 83 -10.05 -10.11 -3.95
C GLY A 83 -11.40 -9.41 -3.70
N GLY A 84 -11.50 -8.10 -3.93
CA GLY A 84 -12.77 -7.37 -3.96
C GLY A 84 -13.34 -6.96 -2.59
N HIS A 85 -12.51 -6.84 -1.56
CA HIS A 85 -12.97 -6.39 -0.24
C HIS A 85 -13.52 -4.94 -0.28
N ARG A 86 -14.78 -4.78 0.14
CA ARG A 86 -15.50 -3.50 0.21
C ARG A 86 -15.09 -2.71 1.44
N ALA A 87 -14.82 -1.43 1.23
CA ALA A 87 -14.31 -0.54 2.24
C ALA A 87 -15.38 0.00 3.19
N GLY A 88 -15.29 -0.38 4.45
CA GLY A 88 -15.85 0.35 5.58
C GLY A 88 -14.71 1.00 6.34
N ALA A 89 -14.73 2.33 6.44
CA ALA A 89 -14.00 3.20 7.37
C ALA A 89 -12.79 2.60 8.13
N PHE A 90 -11.58 3.08 7.79
CA PHE A 90 -10.34 3.02 8.60
C PHE A 90 -9.47 1.75 8.55
N TRP A 91 -9.34 0.96 7.47
CA TRP A 91 -8.61 -0.33 7.62
C TRP A 91 -7.60 -0.68 6.52
N GLU A 92 -6.39 -0.93 7.02
CA GLU A 92 -5.26 -1.77 6.58
C GLU A 92 -5.49 -2.68 5.35
N TRP A 93 -4.60 -2.59 4.36
CA TRP A 93 -4.57 -3.45 3.16
C TRP A 93 -3.79 -4.74 3.42
N HIS A 94 -4.29 -5.94 3.15
CA HIS A 94 -3.48 -7.16 3.30
C HIS A 94 -3.31 -7.88 1.95
N LEU A 95 -2.09 -7.90 1.42
CA LEU A 95 -1.73 -8.83 0.34
C LEU A 95 -1.69 -10.24 0.89
N ARG A 96 -2.65 -11.06 0.46
CA ARG A 96 -2.60 -12.49 0.76
C ARG A 96 -1.34 -13.12 0.17
N GLY A 97 -0.49 -13.66 1.04
CA GLY A 97 0.66 -14.46 0.63
C GLY A 97 1.36 -15.25 1.73
N ARG A 98 1.50 -14.74 2.96
CA ARG A 98 2.24 -15.43 4.03
C ARG A 98 1.74 -15.08 5.44
N GLY A 99 0.92 -15.98 6.01
CA GLY A 99 0.50 -15.96 7.41
C GLY A 99 -0.53 -14.88 7.73
N ASP A 100 -1.62 -15.27 8.38
CA ASP A 100 -2.62 -14.34 8.89
C ASP A 100 -1.94 -13.33 9.84
N VAL A 101 -1.85 -12.07 9.42
CA VAL A 101 -1.53 -10.97 10.35
C VAL A 101 -2.78 -10.76 11.19
N PRO A 102 -2.71 -10.88 12.53
CA PRO A 102 -3.90 -10.71 13.37
C PRO A 102 -4.44 -9.30 13.18
N SER A 103 -5.71 -9.19 12.79
CA SER A 103 -6.45 -7.94 12.88
C SER A 103 -6.46 -7.49 14.34
N MET A 104 -5.88 -6.33 14.65
CA MET A 104 -6.00 -5.71 15.97
C MET A 104 -7.40 -5.15 16.21
#